data_AF-A0A7S1HWX8-F1
#
_entry.id   AF-A0A7S1HWX8-F1
#
_cell.length_a   1.000
_cell.length_b   1.000
_cell.length_c   1.000
_cell.angle_alpha   90.00
_cell.angle_beta   90.00
_cell.angle_gamma   90.00
#
_symmetry.space_group_name_H-M   'P 1'
#
loop_
_entity.id
_entity.type
_entity.pdbx_description
1 polymer ?
#
loop_
_entity_poly.entity_id
_entity_poly.type
_entity_poly.pdbx_seq_one_letter_code
_entity_poly.pdbx_strand_id
1 'polypeptide(L)'
;RLIAGNPLYGASAVYNAVVHADEGGGPKKNAWRIPLAKLRVLESLVEAYGLQSQDNPEGLDLDGLMQRQVLPSLENPNAEVRGGAIDIVALCSFLVVDRDTLDRHLAGLKPALVTAIEQAIDFKANEAPPARQHQAASQPKKPKQKEKQKEKSPPRERSPDIMRRRSQALVEIEKQIEEMNRSKPDDDEGGGDRTYSEDFSGTVAHDDFTSCQFCRAHDPTWAEDGLDSHYEEHCPWLTCCDKCDQVVEIPLLREHASTDCES
;
A
#
# COMPACT_ATOMS: atom_id res chain seq x y z
N ARG A 1 6.77 -3.07 1.12
CA ARG A 1 7.45 -2.31 2.20
C ARG A 1 7.87 -0.90 1.77
N LEU A 2 8.14 -0.61 0.49
CA LEU A 2 8.49 0.74 -0.03
C LEU A 2 7.58 1.92 0.40
N ILE A 3 6.34 1.67 0.83
CA ILE A 3 5.40 2.71 1.27
C ILE A 3 5.59 3.08 2.75
N ALA A 4 6.15 2.20 3.58
CA ALA A 4 6.12 2.31 5.05
C ALA A 4 6.72 3.63 5.59
N GLY A 5 7.96 3.95 5.20
CA GLY A 5 8.66 5.20 5.52
C GLY A 5 8.32 6.40 4.63
N ASN A 6 7.32 6.31 3.74
CA ASN A 6 6.93 7.44 2.90
C ASN A 6 6.23 8.53 3.76
N PRO A 7 6.67 9.79 3.76
CA PRO A 7 6.11 10.82 4.64
C PRO A 7 4.69 11.27 4.27
N LEU A 8 4.20 10.94 3.08
CA LEU A 8 2.85 11.29 2.60
C LEU A 8 1.85 10.14 2.73
N TYR A 9 2.30 8.90 2.54
CA TYR A 9 1.42 7.72 2.44
C TYR A 9 1.81 6.55 3.37
N GLY A 10 2.88 6.70 4.15
CA GLY A 10 3.38 5.68 5.07
C GLY A 10 2.51 5.49 6.30
N ALA A 11 2.84 4.46 7.10
CA ALA A 11 2.01 4.00 8.20
C ALA A 11 1.69 5.14 9.20
N SER A 12 2.70 5.94 9.56
CA SER A 12 2.57 7.11 10.43
C SER A 12 1.76 8.25 9.80
N ALA A 13 1.85 8.46 8.48
CA ALA A 13 1.10 9.49 7.78
C ALA A 13 -0.39 9.15 7.72
N VAL A 14 -0.72 7.90 7.38
CA VAL A 14 -2.10 7.37 7.39
C VAL A 14 -2.65 7.35 8.81
N TYR A 15 -1.86 6.90 9.80
CA TYR A 15 -2.22 6.96 11.23
C TYR A 15 -2.63 8.38 11.66
N ASN A 16 -1.80 9.38 11.36
CA ASN A 16 -2.08 10.77 11.71
C ASN A 16 -3.32 11.28 10.99
N ALA A 17 -3.50 10.98 9.70
CA ALA A 17 -4.70 11.35 8.95
C ALA A 17 -5.98 10.70 9.52
N VAL A 18 -5.93 9.44 9.97
CA VAL A 18 -7.06 8.71 10.56
C VAL A 18 -7.42 9.27 11.94
N VAL A 19 -6.43 9.51 12.80
CA VAL A 19 -6.65 10.07 14.15
C VAL A 19 -7.21 11.49 14.04
N HIS A 20 -6.60 12.35 13.22
CA HIS A 20 -6.99 13.75 13.04
C HIS A 20 -8.11 13.98 12.02
N ALA A 21 -8.68 12.94 11.41
CA ALA A 21 -9.87 13.07 10.56
C ALA A 21 -11.03 13.68 11.37
N ASP A 22 -11.42 14.90 11.00
CA ASP A 22 -12.37 15.72 11.75
C ASP A 22 -13.78 15.09 11.78
N GLU A 23 -14.41 15.10 12.96
CA GLU A 23 -15.75 14.57 13.17
C GLU A 23 -16.80 15.63 12.77
N GLY A 24 -16.78 16.00 11.48
CA GLY A 24 -17.51 17.13 10.95
C GLY A 24 -19.01 17.11 11.24
N GLY A 25 -19.43 17.89 12.24
CA GLY A 25 -20.79 18.42 12.40
C GLY A 25 -21.84 17.51 13.05
N GLY A 26 -22.10 17.75 14.34
CA GLY A 26 -23.38 17.54 15.03
C GLY A 26 -23.74 16.09 15.41
N PRO A 27 -24.74 15.89 16.30
CA PRO A 27 -25.19 14.58 16.75
C PRO A 27 -25.93 13.82 15.63
N LYS A 28 -25.15 13.20 14.75
CA LYS A 28 -25.65 12.39 13.64
C LYS A 28 -26.08 11.01 14.13
N LYS A 29 -27.19 10.50 13.57
CA LYS A 29 -27.55 9.08 13.69
C LYS A 29 -26.37 8.26 13.17
N ASN A 30 -25.93 7.26 13.94
CA ASN A 30 -24.75 6.43 13.67
C ASN A 30 -23.38 7.14 13.77
N ALA A 31 -23.25 8.24 14.54
CA ALA A 31 -21.95 8.87 14.82
C ALA A 31 -20.87 7.87 15.28
N TRP A 32 -21.25 6.84 16.04
CA TRP A 32 -20.38 5.75 16.50
C TRP A 32 -19.68 4.95 15.37
N ARG A 33 -20.16 5.02 14.13
CA ARG A 33 -19.51 4.35 12.99
C ARG A 33 -18.18 4.97 12.61
N ILE A 34 -17.99 6.27 12.86
CA ILE A 34 -16.74 6.97 12.57
C ILE A 34 -15.59 6.43 13.45
N PRO A 35 -15.68 6.43 14.79
CA PRO A 35 -14.63 5.84 15.63
C PRO A 35 -14.48 4.33 15.39
N LEU A 36 -15.55 3.58 15.10
CA LEU A 36 -15.41 2.16 14.72
C LEU A 36 -14.61 1.97 13.42
N ALA A 37 -14.86 2.79 12.39
CA ALA A 37 -14.09 2.76 11.15
C ALA A 37 -12.63 3.15 11.36
N LYS A 38 -12.36 4.18 12.18
CA LYS A 38 -10.99 4.56 12.60
C LYS A 38 -10.28 3.36 13.24
N LEU A 39 -10.91 2.69 14.20
CA LEU A 39 -10.36 1.50 14.87
C LEU A 39 -10.05 0.37 13.88
N ARG A 40 -10.95 0.03 12.95
CA ARG A 40 -10.70 -1.06 11.98
C ARG A 40 -9.56 -0.73 11.01
N VAL A 41 -9.40 0.53 10.60
CA VAL A 41 -8.22 0.95 9.81
C VAL A 41 -6.94 0.84 10.64
N LEU A 42 -6.98 1.26 11.92
CA LEU A 42 -5.83 1.17 12.81
C LEU A 42 -5.44 -0.28 13.14
N GLU A 43 -6.40 -1.18 13.33
CA GLU A 43 -6.17 -2.62 13.48
C GLU A 43 -5.40 -3.15 12.25
N SER A 44 -5.88 -2.86 11.03
CA SER A 44 -5.18 -3.25 9.80
C SER A 44 -3.77 -2.64 9.66
N LEU A 45 -3.56 -1.42 10.13
CA LEU A 45 -2.23 -0.79 10.15
C LEU A 45 -1.28 -1.46 11.15
N VAL A 46 -1.75 -1.79 12.35
CA VAL A 46 -0.97 -2.52 13.35
C VAL A 46 -0.65 -3.94 12.88
N GLU A 47 -1.57 -4.64 12.20
CA GLU A 47 -1.30 -5.95 11.60
C GLU A 47 -0.27 -5.89 10.47
N ALA A 48 -0.32 -4.86 9.61
CA ALA A 48 0.54 -4.76 8.43
C ALA A 48 1.95 -4.19 8.72
N TYR A 49 2.07 -3.26 9.67
CA TYR A 49 3.30 -2.52 9.96
C TYR A 49 3.86 -2.77 11.37
N GLY A 50 3.10 -3.44 12.25
CA GLY A 50 3.51 -3.68 13.63
C GLY A 50 3.55 -2.41 14.49
N LEU A 51 4.09 -2.57 15.69
CA LEU A 51 4.39 -1.46 16.61
C LEU A 51 5.83 -0.97 16.41
N GLN A 52 6.08 0.28 16.78
CA GLN A 52 7.41 0.88 16.72
C GLN A 52 8.35 0.21 17.72
N SER A 53 9.51 -0.23 17.25
CA SER A 53 10.56 -0.84 18.08
C SER A 53 11.95 -0.52 17.52
N GLN A 54 13.02 -0.92 18.22
CA GLN A 54 14.38 -0.75 17.72
C GLN A 54 14.61 -1.47 16.37
N ASP A 55 13.98 -2.62 16.18
CA ASP A 55 14.07 -3.41 14.94
C ASP A 55 13.02 -3.00 13.88
N ASN A 56 12.05 -2.16 14.27
CA ASN A 56 10.93 -1.72 13.42
C ASN A 56 10.64 -0.22 13.63
N PRO A 57 11.51 0.69 13.15
CA PRO A 57 11.34 2.14 13.35
C PRO A 57 10.13 2.73 12.58
N GLU A 58 9.64 2.04 11.55
CA GLU A 58 8.48 2.41 10.73
C GLU A 58 7.12 1.93 11.29
N GLY A 59 7.13 1.19 12.41
CA GLY A 59 5.93 0.72 13.08
C GLY A 59 5.14 1.84 13.77
N LEU A 60 3.92 1.52 14.23
CA LEU A 60 3.04 2.50 14.88
C LEU A 60 3.49 2.77 16.32
N ASP A 61 3.55 4.06 16.68
CA ASP A 61 3.75 4.56 18.05
C ASP A 61 2.64 4.03 18.99
N LEU A 62 3.01 3.13 19.90
CA LEU A 62 2.10 2.51 20.85
C LEU A 62 1.52 3.52 21.84
N ASP A 63 2.35 4.41 22.40
CA ASP A 63 1.91 5.39 23.40
C ASP A 63 0.85 6.31 22.78
N GLY A 64 1.12 6.77 21.56
CA GLY A 64 0.18 7.55 20.78
C GLY A 64 -1.10 6.81 20.42
N LEU A 65 -1.01 5.57 19.92
CA LEU A 65 -2.17 4.75 19.57
C LEU A 65 -3.08 4.54 20.79
N MET A 66 -2.48 4.18 21.92
CA MET A 66 -3.18 3.95 23.18
C MET A 66 -3.88 5.21 23.68
N GLN A 67 -3.15 6.33 23.80
CA GLN A 67 -3.68 7.56 24.37
C GLN A 67 -4.67 8.29 23.44
N ARG A 68 -4.38 8.37 22.13
CA ARG A 68 -5.17 9.20 21.20
C ARG A 68 -6.45 8.51 20.71
N GLN A 69 -6.47 7.18 20.61
CA GLN A 69 -7.63 6.47 20.06
C GLN A 69 -8.14 5.32 20.94
N VAL A 70 -7.29 4.42 21.42
CA VAL A 70 -7.75 3.17 22.05
C VAL A 70 -8.42 3.44 23.41
N LEU A 71 -7.75 4.15 24.32
CA LEU A 71 -8.30 4.46 25.65
C LEU A 71 -9.64 5.22 25.60
N PRO A 72 -9.82 6.30 24.79
CA PRO A 72 -11.13 6.92 24.59
C PRO A 72 -12.20 5.98 24.00
N SER A 73 -11.79 5.03 23.15
CA SER A 73 -12.70 4.09 22.51
C SER A 73 -13.16 2.96 23.44
N LEU A 74 -12.32 2.56 24.41
CA LEU A 74 -12.68 1.60 25.47
C LEU A 74 -13.76 2.14 26.42
N GLU A 75 -13.83 3.46 26.62
CA GLU A 75 -14.88 4.10 27.43
C GLU A 75 -16.14 4.47 26.63
N ASN A 76 -16.15 4.24 25.31
CA ASN A 76 -17.27 4.63 24.44
C ASN A 76 -18.58 3.91 24.83
N PRO A 77 -19.75 4.58 24.83
CA PRO A 77 -21.03 3.94 25.15
C PRO A 77 -21.45 2.84 24.15
N ASN A 78 -20.99 2.88 22.90
CA ASN A 78 -21.29 1.85 21.90
C ASN A 78 -20.42 0.60 22.10
N ALA A 79 -21.06 -0.59 22.13
CA ALA A 79 -20.38 -1.86 22.37
C ALA A 79 -19.44 -2.31 21.23
N GLU A 80 -19.76 -2.02 19.97
CA GLU A 80 -18.91 -2.36 18.82
C GLU A 80 -17.61 -1.52 18.82
N VAL A 81 -17.70 -0.25 19.20
CA VAL A 81 -16.53 0.65 19.35
C VAL A 81 -15.61 0.15 20.46
N ARG A 82 -16.16 -0.23 21.62
CA ARG A 82 -15.37 -0.86 22.70
C ARG A 82 -14.74 -2.18 22.25
N GLY A 83 -15.49 -3.02 21.54
CA GLY A 83 -15.01 -4.29 21.00
C GLY A 83 -13.80 -4.10 20.09
N GLY A 84 -13.89 -3.20 19.10
CA GLY A 84 -12.75 -2.88 18.22
C GLY A 84 -11.55 -2.30 18.95
N ALA A 85 -11.74 -1.58 20.06
CA ALA A 85 -10.64 -1.11 20.89
C ALA A 85 -9.99 -2.26 21.69
N ILE A 86 -10.78 -3.21 22.21
CA ILE A 86 -10.29 -4.43 22.86
C ILE A 86 -9.51 -5.31 21.85
N ASP A 87 -10.01 -5.46 20.62
CA ASP A 87 -9.36 -6.23 19.55
C ASP A 87 -7.93 -5.71 19.24
N ILE A 88 -7.74 -4.38 19.30
CA ILE A 88 -6.44 -3.71 19.13
C ILE A 88 -5.55 -3.91 20.37
N VAL A 89 -6.07 -3.76 21.60
CA VAL A 89 -5.25 -4.04 22.81
C VAL A 89 -4.76 -5.49 22.80
N ALA A 90 -5.63 -6.44 22.43
CA ALA A 90 -5.27 -7.83 22.30
C ALA A 90 -4.18 -8.04 21.23
N LEU A 91 -4.32 -7.41 20.05
CA LEU A 91 -3.29 -7.42 19.00
C LEU A 91 -1.95 -6.85 19.50
N CYS A 92 -1.96 -5.68 20.15
CA CYS A 92 -0.76 -5.06 20.71
C CYS A 92 -0.06 -5.97 21.72
N SER A 93 -0.80 -6.76 22.51
CA SER A 93 -0.20 -7.67 23.51
C SER A 93 0.70 -8.76 22.91
N PHE A 94 0.51 -9.11 21.63
CA PHE A 94 1.37 -10.05 20.90
C PHE A 94 2.52 -9.37 20.13
N LEU A 95 2.49 -8.04 20.02
CA LEU A 95 3.45 -7.25 19.23
C LEU A 95 4.43 -6.45 20.08
N VAL A 96 4.11 -6.20 21.36
CA VAL A 96 5.05 -5.58 22.30
C VAL A 96 6.17 -6.54 22.68
N VAL A 97 7.42 -6.05 22.65
CA VAL A 97 8.59 -6.78 23.15
C VAL A 97 8.59 -6.83 24.69
N ASP A 98 8.01 -5.80 25.32
CA ASP A 98 7.87 -5.65 26.76
C ASP A 98 6.39 -5.48 27.15
N ARG A 99 5.90 -6.37 28.02
CA ARG A 99 4.53 -6.35 28.54
C ARG A 99 4.30 -5.19 29.51
N ASP A 100 5.32 -4.80 30.30
CA ASP A 100 5.20 -3.74 31.30
C ASP A 100 4.82 -2.40 30.64
N THR A 101 5.29 -2.17 29.41
CA THR A 101 4.92 -1.01 28.60
C THR A 101 3.44 -0.98 28.22
N LEU A 102 2.82 -2.13 27.90
CA LEU A 102 1.37 -2.19 27.67
C LEU A 102 0.60 -2.06 28.99
N ASP A 103 1.03 -2.79 30.03
CA ASP A 103 0.39 -2.79 31.34
C ASP A 103 0.35 -1.37 31.98
N ARG A 104 1.36 -0.52 31.72
CA ARG A 104 1.35 0.91 32.12
C ARG A 104 0.14 1.69 31.57
N HIS A 105 -0.33 1.38 30.36
CA HIS A 105 -1.53 2.02 29.78
C HIS A 105 -2.84 1.41 30.30
N LEU A 106 -2.80 0.16 30.77
CA LEU A 106 -3.96 -0.54 31.33
C LEU A 106 -4.15 -0.30 32.84
N ALA A 107 -3.11 0.23 33.51
CA ALA A 107 -3.05 0.56 34.94
C ALA A 107 -3.99 1.73 35.35
N GLY A 108 -5.29 1.45 35.32
CA GLY A 108 -6.37 2.40 35.62
C GLY A 108 -7.73 1.98 35.07
N LEU A 109 -7.77 0.95 34.21
CA LEU A 109 -9.01 0.42 33.66
C LEU A 109 -9.86 -0.30 34.74
N LYS A 110 -11.18 -0.25 34.55
CA LYS A 110 -12.15 -0.93 35.42
C LYS A 110 -11.93 -2.46 35.35
N PRO A 111 -11.99 -3.22 36.46
CA PRO A 111 -11.67 -4.66 36.46
C PRO A 111 -12.43 -5.48 35.42
N ALA A 112 -13.72 -5.20 35.20
CA ALA A 112 -14.53 -5.88 34.20
C ALA A 112 -14.05 -5.67 32.75
N LEU A 113 -13.38 -4.55 32.47
CA LEU A 113 -12.77 -4.27 31.16
C LEU A 113 -11.43 -4.99 31.00
N VAL A 114 -10.64 -5.07 32.07
CA VAL A 114 -9.39 -5.87 32.08
C VAL A 114 -9.70 -7.34 31.78
N THR A 115 -10.70 -7.92 32.45
CA THR A 115 -11.14 -9.30 32.17
C THR A 115 -11.64 -9.49 30.73
N ALA A 116 -12.28 -8.50 30.13
CA ALA A 116 -12.70 -8.58 28.73
C ALA A 116 -11.49 -8.53 27.75
N ILE A 117 -10.45 -7.78 28.10
CA ILE A 117 -9.18 -7.74 27.35
C ILE A 117 -8.44 -9.08 27.49
N GLU A 118 -8.33 -9.62 28.71
CA GLU A 118 -7.73 -10.95 28.96
C GLU A 118 -8.44 -12.05 28.14
N GLN A 119 -9.77 -12.06 28.14
CA GLN A 119 -10.55 -13.00 27.32
C GLN A 119 -10.31 -12.84 25.81
N ALA A 120 -10.13 -11.61 25.32
CA ALA A 120 -9.83 -11.36 23.90
C ALA A 120 -8.39 -11.79 23.53
N ILE A 121 -7.43 -11.63 24.45
CA ILE A 121 -6.06 -12.15 24.31
C ILE A 121 -6.09 -13.67 24.26
N ASP A 122 -6.74 -14.33 25.22
CA ASP A 122 -6.90 -15.79 25.23
C ASP A 122 -7.58 -16.29 23.94
N PHE A 123 -8.60 -15.59 23.45
CA PHE A 123 -9.27 -15.94 22.20
C PHE A 123 -8.34 -15.81 20.99
N LYS A 124 -7.67 -14.65 20.77
CA LYS A 124 -6.72 -14.47 19.67
C LYS A 124 -5.52 -15.44 19.76
N ALA A 125 -5.07 -15.79 20.97
CA ALA A 125 -4.02 -16.81 21.18
C ALA A 125 -4.44 -18.21 20.73
N ASN A 126 -5.73 -18.56 20.89
CA ASN A 126 -6.28 -19.86 20.48
C ASN A 126 -6.75 -19.88 19.00
N GLU A 127 -7.02 -18.72 18.39
CA GLU A 127 -7.29 -18.61 16.95
C GLU A 127 -6.02 -18.59 16.09
N ALA A 128 -4.86 -18.28 16.67
CA ALA A 128 -3.59 -18.24 15.94
C ALA A 128 -3.27 -19.62 15.29
N PRO A 129 -3.15 -19.71 13.95
CA PRO A 129 -2.74 -20.95 13.32
C PRO A 129 -1.30 -21.31 13.75
N PRO A 130 -0.99 -22.61 13.97
CA PRO A 130 0.31 -23.00 14.50
C PRO A 130 1.44 -22.52 13.57
N ALA A 131 2.48 -21.94 14.18
CA ALA A 131 3.66 -21.47 13.49
C ALA A 131 4.25 -22.58 12.59
N ARG A 132 4.78 -22.18 11.43
CA ARG A 132 5.35 -23.11 10.44
C ARG A 132 6.48 -23.95 11.03
N GLN A 133 6.18 -25.18 11.42
CA GLN A 133 7.16 -26.25 11.59
C GLN A 133 6.72 -27.46 10.75
N HIS A 134 7.65 -27.98 9.95
CA HIS A 134 7.41 -29.17 9.14
C HIS A 134 7.43 -30.42 10.03
N GLN A 135 6.30 -31.14 10.15
CA GLN A 135 6.26 -32.61 9.97
C GLN A 135 4.87 -33.25 10.10
N ALA A 136 4.69 -34.30 9.28
CA ALA A 136 3.88 -35.52 9.46
C ALA A 136 2.39 -35.45 9.89
N ALA A 137 1.56 -35.90 8.96
CA ALA A 137 0.12 -36.18 9.03
C ALA A 137 -0.42 -36.98 10.24
N SER A 138 -1.68 -36.70 10.61
CA SER A 138 -2.77 -37.69 10.71
C SER A 138 -4.16 -37.04 10.88
N GLN A 139 -5.20 -37.58 10.23
CA GLN A 139 -6.63 -37.19 10.42
C GLN A 139 -7.38 -38.26 11.22
N PRO A 140 -8.34 -37.87 12.09
CA PRO A 140 -9.78 -38.00 11.77
C PRO A 140 -10.68 -36.90 12.42
N LYS A 141 -12.00 -36.70 12.16
CA LYS A 141 -12.97 -37.00 11.07
C LYS A 141 -14.21 -36.05 11.27
N LYS A 142 -15.25 -36.12 10.43
CA LYS A 142 -16.48 -35.25 10.48
C LYS A 142 -17.70 -35.94 11.12
N PRO A 143 -18.79 -35.22 11.48
CA PRO A 143 -19.89 -34.97 10.53
C PRO A 143 -20.42 -33.49 10.54
N LYS A 144 -20.60 -32.77 9.43
CA LYS A 144 -21.56 -32.87 8.28
C LYS A 144 -22.98 -32.28 8.53
N GLN A 145 -23.24 -31.10 7.94
CA GLN A 145 -24.47 -30.62 7.24
C GLN A 145 -24.04 -29.39 6.40
N LYS A 146 -24.05 -29.41 5.05
CA LYS A 146 -25.16 -29.13 4.08
C LYS A 146 -25.78 -27.72 4.20
N GLU A 147 -25.97 -26.91 3.15
CA GLU A 147 -25.50 -26.93 1.73
C GLU A 147 -25.85 -25.60 1.00
N LYS A 148 -25.18 -25.33 -0.15
CA LYS A 148 -25.38 -24.33 -1.24
C LYS A 148 -24.45 -23.11 -1.21
N GLN A 149 -23.32 -23.07 -1.94
CA GLN A 149 -23.09 -23.03 -3.41
C GLN A 149 -23.47 -21.72 -4.12
N LYS A 150 -22.44 -20.97 -4.57
CA LYS A 150 -22.37 -20.31 -5.88
C LYS A 150 -20.90 -20.28 -6.34
N GLU A 151 -20.66 -20.25 -7.65
CA GLU A 151 -19.39 -20.69 -8.27
C GLU A 151 -18.16 -19.80 -8.05
N LYS A 152 -16.97 -20.42 -8.14
CA LYS A 152 -15.67 -19.76 -8.33
C LYS A 152 -15.06 -20.24 -9.66
N SER A 153 -14.57 -19.31 -10.47
CA SER A 153 -13.67 -19.59 -11.59
C SER A 153 -12.25 -19.93 -11.09
N PRO A 154 -11.45 -20.72 -11.84
CA PRO A 154 -10.09 -21.09 -11.43
C PRO A 154 -9.08 -19.96 -11.71
N PRO A 155 -8.04 -19.80 -10.87
CA PRO A 155 -6.89 -18.97 -11.20
C PRO A 155 -6.14 -19.55 -12.40
N ARG A 156 -5.78 -18.71 -13.38
CA ARG A 156 -4.84 -19.08 -14.45
C ARG A 156 -3.44 -18.70 -14.02
N GLU A 157 -2.55 -19.69 -13.89
CA GLU A 157 -1.12 -19.45 -13.70
C GLU A 157 -0.52 -18.82 -14.97
N ARG A 158 0.35 -17.81 -14.82
CA ARG A 158 1.05 -17.18 -15.95
C ARG A 158 2.05 -18.16 -16.54
N SER A 159 1.83 -18.59 -17.79
CA SER A 159 2.66 -19.59 -18.47
C SER A 159 4.05 -19.05 -18.83
N PRO A 160 5.15 -19.82 -18.61
CA PRO A 160 6.52 -19.38 -18.89
C PRO A 160 6.82 -19.14 -20.38
N ASP A 161 5.95 -19.59 -21.30
CA ASP A 161 6.03 -19.32 -22.74
C ASP A 161 5.95 -17.81 -23.08
N ILE A 162 5.21 -17.01 -22.29
CA ILE A 162 5.03 -15.58 -22.56
C ILE A 162 6.33 -14.80 -22.29
N MET A 163 7.01 -15.12 -21.18
CA MET A 163 8.30 -14.51 -20.83
C MET A 163 9.36 -14.83 -21.90
N ARG A 164 9.41 -16.08 -22.39
CA ARG A 164 10.37 -16.48 -23.43
C ARG A 164 10.14 -15.76 -24.77
N ARG A 165 8.90 -15.40 -25.10
CA ARG A 165 8.56 -14.62 -26.30
C ARG A 165 8.91 -13.14 -26.17
N ARG A 166 8.65 -12.51 -25.01
CA ARG A 166 9.09 -11.11 -24.77
C ARG A 166 10.61 -10.97 -24.84
N SER A 167 11.38 -11.87 -24.22
CA SER A 167 12.85 -11.84 -24.32
C SER A 167 13.38 -12.01 -25.75
N GLN A 168 12.68 -12.75 -26.62
CA GLN A 168 13.08 -12.91 -28.03
C GLN A 168 12.74 -11.67 -28.88
N ALA A 169 11.67 -10.95 -28.55
CA ALA A 169 11.31 -9.70 -29.24
C ALA A 169 12.30 -8.57 -28.94
N LEU A 170 12.72 -8.43 -27.67
CA LEU A 170 13.67 -7.37 -27.25
C LEU A 170 15.04 -7.51 -27.93
N VAL A 171 15.57 -8.74 -28.03
CA VAL A 171 16.86 -9.00 -28.72
C VAL A 171 16.79 -8.68 -30.23
N GLU A 172 15.64 -8.84 -30.88
CA GLU A 172 15.50 -8.45 -32.30
C GLU A 172 15.34 -6.92 -32.48
N ILE A 173 14.87 -6.21 -31.45
CA ILE A 173 14.79 -4.74 -31.43
C ILE A 173 16.17 -4.11 -31.18
N GLU A 174 16.93 -4.59 -30.20
CA GLU A 174 18.32 -4.13 -29.94
C GLU A 174 19.18 -4.22 -31.21
N LYS A 175 19.05 -5.33 -31.94
CA LYS A 175 19.77 -5.57 -33.19
C LYS A 175 19.37 -4.61 -34.33
N GLN A 176 18.11 -4.17 -34.39
CA GLN A 176 17.66 -3.16 -35.34
C GLN A 176 18.19 -1.76 -34.97
N ILE A 177 18.31 -1.46 -33.68
CA ILE A 177 18.92 -0.22 -33.18
C ILE A 177 20.42 -0.15 -33.55
N GLU A 178 21.17 -1.26 -33.41
CA GLU A 178 22.57 -1.34 -33.85
C GLU A 178 22.78 -1.19 -35.37
N GLU A 179 21.77 -1.56 -36.19
CA GLU A 179 21.80 -1.37 -37.64
C GLU A 179 21.50 0.09 -38.03
N MET A 180 20.51 0.72 -37.37
CA MET A 180 20.17 2.13 -37.58
C MET A 180 21.30 3.07 -37.15
N ASN A 181 21.97 2.79 -36.03
CA ASN A 181 23.05 3.65 -35.51
C ASN A 181 24.35 3.57 -36.34
N ARG A 182 24.41 2.68 -37.34
CA ARG A 182 25.54 2.55 -38.28
C ARG A 182 25.42 3.45 -39.51
N SER A 183 24.34 4.24 -39.61
CA SER A 183 23.92 4.92 -40.84
C SER A 183 23.58 6.41 -40.66
N LYS A 184 24.56 7.24 -40.28
CA LYS A 184 24.50 8.71 -40.46
C LYS A 184 25.85 9.27 -40.96
N PRO A 185 25.86 10.13 -41.98
CA PRO A 185 27.04 10.89 -42.39
C PRO A 185 27.18 12.20 -41.59
N ASP A 186 28.41 12.67 -41.45
CA ASP A 186 28.73 14.04 -40.99
C ASP A 186 28.49 15.04 -42.13
N ASP A 187 27.93 16.22 -41.81
CA ASP A 187 28.06 17.45 -42.60
C ASP A 187 27.77 18.68 -41.71
N ASP A 188 28.36 19.83 -42.07
CA ASP A 188 28.72 20.95 -41.18
C ASP A 188 28.17 22.33 -41.66
N GLU A 189 28.27 23.33 -40.78
CA GLU A 189 28.16 24.79 -41.00
C GLU A 189 26.83 25.45 -41.47
N GLY A 190 26.61 26.69 -40.98
CA GLY A 190 25.72 27.68 -41.63
C GLY A 190 24.84 28.52 -40.70
N GLY A 191 25.30 29.70 -40.27
CA GLY A 191 24.54 30.61 -39.38
C GLY A 191 23.59 31.61 -40.09
N GLY A 192 22.77 32.30 -39.31
CA GLY A 192 21.87 33.35 -39.81
C GLY A 192 21.24 34.22 -38.71
N ASP A 193 21.80 35.41 -38.50
CA ASP A 193 21.25 36.46 -37.63
C ASP A 193 19.89 36.98 -38.13
N ARG A 194 18.92 37.13 -37.21
CA ARG A 194 17.83 38.11 -37.34
C ARG A 194 17.25 38.48 -35.98
N THR A 195 17.38 39.75 -35.64
CA THR A 195 16.91 40.36 -34.39
C THR A 195 15.37 40.42 -34.31
N TYR A 196 14.79 39.88 -33.25
CA TYR A 196 13.52 40.37 -32.70
C TYR A 196 13.53 40.16 -31.18
N SER A 197 13.44 41.24 -30.42
CA SER A 197 13.45 41.22 -28.96
C SER A 197 12.04 41.41 -28.42
N GLU A 198 11.50 40.43 -27.70
CA GLU A 198 10.64 40.63 -26.54
C GLU A 198 10.47 39.30 -25.79
N ASP A 199 10.38 39.39 -24.45
CA ASP A 199 10.55 38.31 -23.47
C ASP A 199 9.95 36.94 -23.81
N PHE A 200 10.83 35.96 -24.02
CA PHE A 200 10.59 34.61 -23.52
C PHE A 200 11.90 34.02 -22.99
N SER A 201 12.02 33.93 -21.66
CA SER A 201 13.09 33.18 -21.00
C SER A 201 12.82 31.68 -21.14
N GLY A 202 12.83 31.20 -22.38
CA GLY A 202 12.95 29.79 -22.71
C GLY A 202 14.36 29.33 -22.35
N THR A 203 14.59 29.11 -21.05
CA THR A 203 15.56 28.08 -20.65
C THR A 203 15.13 26.83 -21.39
N VAL A 204 15.96 26.36 -22.32
CA VAL A 204 15.81 25.02 -22.90
C VAL A 204 15.82 24.08 -21.71
N ALA A 205 14.65 23.56 -21.36
CA ALA A 205 14.52 22.65 -20.24
C ALA A 205 15.37 21.44 -20.61
N HIS A 206 16.45 21.20 -19.87
CA HIS A 206 16.97 19.85 -19.78
C HIS A 206 15.81 19.02 -19.24
N ASP A 207 15.38 18.03 -20.03
CA ASP A 207 14.34 17.11 -19.61
C ASP A 207 14.75 16.48 -18.28
N ASP A 208 14.01 16.81 -17.22
CA ASP A 208 14.34 16.42 -15.85
C ASP A 208 13.87 14.99 -15.60
N PHE A 209 14.59 14.04 -16.20
CA PHE A 209 14.34 12.62 -16.05
C PHE A 209 14.47 12.13 -14.59
N THR A 210 15.00 12.96 -13.68
CA THR A 210 15.17 12.61 -12.27
C THR A 210 13.86 12.60 -11.48
N SER A 211 12.72 13.00 -12.07
CA SER A 211 11.43 12.97 -11.38
C SER A 211 10.25 12.47 -12.24
N CYS A 212 9.35 11.73 -11.61
CA CYS A 212 8.15 11.17 -12.24
C CYS A 212 7.00 12.18 -12.15
N GLN A 213 6.50 12.64 -13.30
CA GLN A 213 5.40 13.62 -13.35
C GLN A 213 4.09 13.13 -12.69
N PHE A 214 3.83 11.81 -12.72
CA PHE A 214 2.58 11.22 -12.21
C PHE A 214 2.60 11.02 -10.69
N CYS A 215 3.64 10.35 -10.16
CA CYS A 215 3.71 10.01 -8.73
C CYS A 215 4.63 10.91 -7.89
N ARG A 216 5.43 11.77 -8.55
CA ARG A 216 6.43 12.67 -7.93
C ARG A 216 7.52 11.96 -7.12
N ALA A 217 7.73 10.67 -7.35
CA ALA A 217 8.99 10.04 -6.97
C ALA A 217 10.13 10.73 -7.71
N HIS A 218 11.26 10.90 -7.02
CA HIS A 218 12.45 11.55 -7.55
C HIS A 218 13.66 10.67 -7.23
N ASP A 219 14.43 10.35 -8.25
CA ASP A 219 15.69 9.61 -8.15
C ASP A 219 16.76 10.34 -8.99
N PRO A 220 17.81 10.92 -8.38
CA PRO A 220 18.89 11.58 -9.10
C PRO A 220 19.67 10.64 -10.05
N THR A 221 19.45 9.33 -9.97
CA THR A 221 20.09 8.32 -10.82
C THR A 221 19.25 7.90 -12.03
N TRP A 222 18.01 8.38 -12.17
CA TRP A 222 17.21 8.16 -13.37
C TRP A 222 17.78 8.94 -14.56
N ALA A 223 18.27 8.18 -15.54
CA ALA A 223 18.26 8.57 -16.94
C ALA A 223 16.89 8.21 -17.56
N GLU A 224 16.69 8.56 -18.83
CA GLU A 224 15.49 8.27 -19.64
C GLU A 224 14.99 6.82 -19.46
N ASP A 225 15.85 5.82 -19.69
CA ASP A 225 15.53 4.38 -19.50
C ASP A 225 15.05 4.03 -18.08
N GLY A 226 15.55 4.74 -17.07
CA GLY A 226 15.20 4.52 -15.66
C GLY A 226 13.82 5.07 -15.31
N LEU A 227 13.43 6.17 -15.96
CA LEU A 227 12.11 6.77 -15.83
C LEU A 227 11.04 5.94 -16.57
N ASP A 228 11.37 5.38 -17.73
CA ASP A 228 10.48 4.44 -18.46
C ASP A 228 10.28 3.15 -17.66
N SER A 229 11.36 2.57 -17.13
CA SER A 229 11.30 1.44 -16.19
C SER A 229 10.47 1.74 -14.93
N HIS A 230 10.43 3.02 -14.51
CA HIS A 230 9.54 3.45 -13.45
C HIS A 230 8.07 3.49 -13.92
N TYR A 231 7.79 4.04 -15.12
CA TYR A 231 6.43 4.12 -15.66
C TYR A 231 5.77 2.76 -15.88
N GLU A 232 6.52 1.77 -16.38
CA GLU A 232 6.00 0.42 -16.65
C GLU A 232 5.83 -0.44 -15.39
N GLU A 233 6.84 -0.47 -14.51
CA GLU A 233 6.90 -1.47 -13.43
C GLU A 233 6.63 -0.93 -12.02
N HIS A 234 6.85 0.37 -11.78
CA HIS A 234 6.95 0.93 -10.42
C HIS A 234 5.98 2.07 -10.11
N CYS A 235 5.39 2.73 -11.11
CA CYS A 235 4.58 3.93 -10.91
C CYS A 235 3.18 3.59 -10.37
N PRO A 236 2.81 4.01 -9.13
CA PRO A 236 1.53 3.64 -8.53
C PRO A 236 0.32 4.39 -9.12
N TRP A 237 0.53 5.27 -10.11
CA TRP A 237 -0.50 6.02 -10.83
C TRP A 237 -0.77 5.49 -12.24
N LEU A 238 0.12 4.63 -12.76
CA LEU A 238 0.04 4.07 -14.10
C LEU A 238 -0.24 2.56 -14.04
N THR A 239 -0.75 2.02 -15.14
CA THR A 239 -1.00 0.58 -15.30
C THR A 239 -1.05 0.20 -16.78
N CYS A 240 -0.56 -0.98 -17.14
CA CYS A 240 -0.70 -1.51 -18.50
C CYS A 240 -2.13 -2.00 -18.75
N CYS A 241 -2.71 -1.64 -19.90
CA CYS A 241 -3.99 -2.15 -20.32
C CYS A 241 -3.90 -3.63 -20.76
N ASP A 242 -4.66 -4.54 -20.12
CA ASP A 242 -4.67 -5.99 -20.40
C ASP A 242 -4.96 -6.41 -21.86
N LYS A 243 -5.38 -5.46 -22.72
CA LYS A 243 -5.78 -5.71 -24.12
C LYS A 243 -4.71 -5.29 -25.15
N CYS A 244 -4.07 -4.14 -24.94
CA CYS A 244 -3.14 -3.52 -25.90
C CYS A 244 -1.75 -3.22 -25.31
N ASP A 245 -1.48 -3.66 -24.06
CA ASP A 245 -0.25 -3.43 -23.29
C ASP A 245 0.13 -1.94 -23.05
N GLN A 246 -0.62 -0.96 -23.58
CA GLN A 246 -0.36 0.47 -23.38
C GLN A 246 -0.39 0.86 -21.89
N VAL A 247 0.62 1.60 -21.45
CA VAL A 247 0.66 2.24 -20.13
C VAL A 247 -0.32 3.42 -20.10
N VAL A 248 -1.28 3.38 -19.17
CA VAL A 248 -2.31 4.40 -19.01
C VAL A 248 -2.46 4.80 -17.54
N GLU A 249 -2.98 6.01 -17.29
CA GLU A 249 -3.34 6.42 -15.94
C GLU A 249 -4.48 5.54 -15.38
N ILE A 250 -4.32 5.05 -14.15
CA ILE A 250 -5.33 4.25 -13.45
C ILE A 250 -6.74 4.89 -13.45
N PRO A 251 -6.94 6.21 -13.20
CA PRO A 251 -8.27 6.81 -13.32
C PRO A 251 -8.87 6.74 -14.74
N LEU A 252 -8.03 6.81 -15.78
CA LEU A 252 -8.46 6.84 -17.18
C LEU A 252 -8.60 5.46 -17.82
N LEU A 253 -8.10 4.39 -17.17
CA LEU A 253 -8.17 3.01 -17.68
C LEU A 253 -9.57 2.59 -18.15
N ARG A 254 -10.64 3.05 -17.47
CA ARG A 254 -12.03 2.78 -17.88
C ARG A 254 -12.40 3.46 -19.21
N GLU A 255 -11.97 4.69 -19.39
CA GLU A 255 -12.28 5.52 -20.57
C GLU A 255 -11.50 4.97 -21.76
N HIS A 256 -10.18 4.81 -21.61
CA HIS A 256 -9.32 4.10 -22.55
C HIS A 256 -9.93 2.75 -22.99
N ALA A 257 -10.30 1.88 -22.05
CA ALA A 257 -10.89 0.57 -22.35
C ALA A 257 -12.27 0.60 -23.05
N SER A 258 -12.91 1.78 -23.14
CA SER A 258 -14.24 2.01 -23.72
C SER A 258 -14.22 2.78 -25.04
N THR A 259 -13.25 3.67 -25.26
CA THR A 259 -13.18 4.54 -26.47
C THR A 259 -11.88 4.42 -27.26
N ASP A 260 -10.75 4.18 -26.59
CA ASP A 260 -9.41 4.37 -27.20
C ASP A 260 -8.62 3.06 -27.33
N CYS A 261 -9.11 1.98 -26.74
CA CYS A 261 -8.46 0.68 -26.71
C CYS A 261 -8.71 -0.12 -28.00
N GLU A 262 -7.96 0.21 -29.03
CA GLU A 262 -7.81 -0.60 -30.25
C GLU A 262 -6.89 -1.82 -29.96
N SER A 263 -7.12 -2.95 -30.63
CA SER A 263 -6.50 -4.26 -30.36
C SER A 263 -5.82 -4.84 -31.59
#